data_AF-A0A4U6DBD0-F1
#
_entry.id   AF-A0A4U6DBD0-F1
#
_cell.length_a   1.000
_cell.length_b   1.000
_cell.length_c   1.000
_cell.angle_alpha   90.00
_cell.angle_beta   90.00
_cell.angle_gamma   90.00
#
_symmetry.space_group_name_H-M   'P 1'
#
loop_
_entity.id
_entity.type
_entity.pdbx_description
1 polymer ?
#
loop_
_entity_poly.entity_id
_entity_poly.type
_entity_poly.pdbx_seq_one_letter_code
_entity_poly.pdbx_strand_id
1 'polypeptide(L)'
;MRSDMSTNIPPVWEMVKDAVFHLESPTSYVNITKFIHSKWGKGVNKKTITSQIIGLTVNHHSRIHYPQAQTLRLTSSNTDLDLLYSVGKGHVVKYDVNVHGIWEIFEKSPSVFGVRLYTENDSAFLFTWNPKKWNWNIEKATEELQDSGRYKTRWICSSHRSAKPGDRVFIILVGSKTNGIFGSGFIASVPEKSFTLENKEAYFVQIDFEILFNPLTTNALPTSLLENKFEEQLWSPQSSGISIKQKYINQLEQVWLEYLISHGNIFNPYYLPIDEDEIFREGSSLLVVSTRYERNRDARGRCIEFYGYSCAVCDLNFSDTYGEIGKDFIHVHHLTTLADNGGKSYNVNPINDLRPVCPNCHAMLHTSNPPLTIDVLKEILCQNKIN
;
A
#
# COMPACT_ATOMS: atom_id res chain seq x y z
N MET A 1 -41.20 33.01 -14.55
CA MET A 1 -39.78 32.64 -14.35
C MET A 1 -39.57 32.29 -12.89
N ARG A 2 -39.68 31.00 -12.52
CA ARG A 2 -39.15 30.50 -11.25
C ARG A 2 -37.77 29.95 -11.60
N SER A 3 -36.72 30.66 -11.18
CA SER A 3 -35.35 30.18 -11.29
C SER A 3 -35.17 29.02 -10.32
N ASP A 4 -35.03 27.82 -10.88
CA ASP A 4 -34.65 26.63 -10.14
C ASP A 4 -33.17 26.75 -9.75
N MET A 5 -32.90 27.35 -8.58
CA MET A 5 -31.60 27.23 -7.95
C MET A 5 -31.56 25.86 -7.28
N SER A 6 -31.16 24.82 -8.01
CA SER A 6 -30.71 23.59 -7.37
C SER A 6 -29.46 23.93 -6.56
N THR A 7 -29.64 24.19 -5.27
CA THR A 7 -28.53 24.37 -4.34
C THR A 7 -27.73 23.06 -4.35
N ASN A 8 -26.50 23.12 -4.84
CA ASN A 8 -25.61 21.97 -4.87
C ASN A 8 -25.23 21.64 -3.42
N ILE A 9 -25.93 20.70 -2.80
CA ILE A 9 -25.72 20.32 -1.39
C ILE A 9 -24.41 19.53 -1.33
N PRO A 10 -23.38 20.02 -0.61
CA PRO A 10 -22.10 19.32 -0.53
C PRO A 10 -22.24 18.00 0.24
N PRO A 11 -21.29 17.05 0.10
CA PRO A 11 -21.29 15.85 0.91
C PRO A 11 -21.15 16.16 2.40
N VAL A 12 -21.71 15.30 3.25
CA VAL A 12 -21.82 15.57 4.71
C VAL A 12 -20.44 15.73 5.39
N TRP A 13 -19.38 15.11 4.87
CA TRP A 13 -18.03 15.28 5.41
C TRP A 13 -17.50 16.71 5.20
N GLU A 14 -17.79 17.35 4.07
CA GLU A 14 -17.47 18.77 3.82
C GLU A 14 -18.28 19.69 4.74
N MET A 15 -19.54 19.35 5.00
CA MET A 15 -20.37 20.10 5.96
C MET A 15 -19.80 20.02 7.38
N VAL A 16 -19.25 18.86 7.78
CA VAL A 16 -18.57 18.67 9.07
C VAL A 16 -17.26 19.48 9.11
N LYS A 17 -16.49 19.48 8.03
CA LYS A 17 -15.27 20.30 7.88
C LYS A 17 -15.56 21.79 8.03
N ASP A 18 -16.57 22.29 7.33
CA ASP A 18 -17.00 23.69 7.39
C ASP A 18 -17.54 24.06 8.78
N ALA A 19 -18.32 23.16 9.42
CA ALA A 19 -18.81 23.39 10.78
C ALA A 19 -17.68 23.51 11.80
N VAL A 20 -16.69 22.62 11.75
CA VAL A 20 -15.56 22.63 12.69
C VAL A 20 -14.62 23.81 12.44
N PHE A 21 -14.55 24.31 11.21
CA PHE A 21 -13.81 25.53 10.89
C PHE A 21 -14.41 26.79 11.52
N HIS A 22 -15.75 26.87 11.61
CA HIS A 22 -16.45 28.07 12.09
C HIS A 22 -16.89 28.02 13.55
N LEU A 23 -17.01 26.83 14.15
CA LEU A 23 -17.40 26.67 15.54
C LEU A 23 -16.20 26.81 16.48
N GLU A 24 -16.45 27.31 17.69
CA GLU A 24 -15.44 27.35 18.75
C GLU A 24 -14.97 25.93 19.12
N SER A 25 -13.66 25.77 19.30
CA SER A 25 -13.03 24.52 19.70
C SER A 25 -12.85 24.49 21.23
N PRO A 26 -13.16 23.37 21.93
CA PRO A 26 -13.78 22.14 21.42
C PRO A 26 -15.27 22.32 21.10
N THR A 27 -15.75 21.61 20.07
CA THR A 27 -17.15 21.64 19.66
C THR A 27 -17.85 20.30 19.90
N SER A 28 -19.16 20.34 20.16
CA SER A 28 -19.96 19.13 20.41
C SER A 28 -20.65 18.64 19.13
N TYR A 29 -20.98 17.34 19.07
CA TYR A 29 -21.76 16.78 17.95
C TYR A 29 -23.10 17.50 17.76
N VAL A 30 -23.67 18.01 18.86
CA VAL A 30 -24.91 18.79 18.85
C VAL A 30 -24.69 20.14 18.17
N ASN A 31 -23.59 20.83 18.46
CA ASN A 31 -23.26 22.12 17.84
C ASN A 31 -22.95 21.95 16.36
N ILE A 32 -22.18 20.93 15.98
CA ILE A 32 -21.94 20.58 14.57
C ILE A 32 -23.28 20.33 13.84
N THR A 33 -24.16 19.52 14.43
CA THR A 33 -25.48 19.23 13.83
C THR A 33 -26.32 20.50 13.65
N LYS A 34 -26.35 21.37 14.66
CA LYS A 34 -27.09 22.64 14.60
C LYS A 34 -26.56 23.55 13.49
N PHE A 35 -25.24 23.67 13.38
CA PHE A 35 -24.59 24.47 12.34
C PHE A 35 -24.94 23.96 10.94
N ILE A 36 -24.84 22.64 10.73
CA ILE A 36 -25.18 22.02 9.45
C ILE A 36 -26.65 22.27 9.11
N HIS A 37 -27.57 22.08 10.07
CA HIS A 37 -28.99 22.32 9.85
C HIS A 37 -29.34 23.79 9.63
N SER A 38 -28.59 24.74 10.21
CA SER A 38 -28.81 26.16 9.93
C SER A 38 -28.37 26.57 8.53
N LYS A 39 -27.32 25.95 7.98
CA LYS A 39 -26.73 26.35 6.69
C LYS A 39 -27.29 25.57 5.50
N TRP A 40 -27.57 24.28 5.64
CA TRP A 40 -28.09 23.41 4.56
C TRP A 40 -29.48 22.81 4.84
N GLY A 41 -30.12 23.20 5.93
CA GLY A 41 -31.47 22.79 6.28
C GLY A 41 -31.56 21.47 7.04
N LYS A 42 -32.73 21.20 7.62
CA LYS A 42 -33.01 20.01 8.46
C LYS A 42 -33.13 18.69 7.68
N GLY A 43 -32.98 18.73 6.35
CA GLY A 43 -33.03 17.54 5.49
C GLY A 43 -31.81 16.63 5.64
N VAL A 44 -30.70 17.14 6.18
CA VAL A 44 -29.49 16.33 6.43
C VAL A 44 -29.70 15.42 7.64
N ASN A 45 -29.62 14.10 7.43
CA ASN A 45 -29.88 13.11 8.47
C ASN A 45 -28.85 13.18 9.61
N LYS A 46 -29.34 13.32 10.86
CA LYS A 46 -28.50 13.41 12.07
C LYS A 46 -27.59 12.19 12.26
N LYS A 47 -28.06 10.97 11.96
CA LYS A 47 -27.25 9.74 12.06
C LYS A 47 -26.09 9.76 11.07
N THR A 48 -26.32 10.30 9.88
CA THR A 48 -25.28 10.46 8.84
C THR A 48 -24.24 11.49 9.28
N ILE A 49 -24.64 12.61 9.88
CA ILE A 49 -23.71 13.60 10.47
C ILE A 49 -22.85 12.93 11.55
N THR A 50 -23.46 12.20 12.49
CA THR A 50 -22.72 11.47 13.54
C THR A 50 -21.76 10.44 12.94
N SER A 51 -22.19 9.71 11.92
CA SER A 51 -21.37 8.71 11.22
C SER A 51 -20.12 9.36 10.58
N GLN A 52 -20.30 10.50 9.91
CA GLN A 52 -19.18 11.23 9.31
C GLN A 52 -18.23 11.79 10.37
N ILE A 53 -18.76 12.36 11.45
CA ILE A 53 -17.91 12.81 12.56
C ILE A 53 -17.06 11.65 13.10
N ILE A 54 -17.64 10.46 13.28
CA ILE A 54 -16.90 9.27 13.75
C ILE A 54 -15.81 8.85 12.76
N GLY A 55 -16.13 8.73 11.46
CA GLY A 55 -15.15 8.33 10.44
C GLY A 55 -13.95 9.27 10.36
N LEU A 56 -14.21 10.56 10.52
CA LEU A 56 -13.21 11.64 10.50
C LEU A 56 -12.42 11.81 11.81
N THR A 57 -12.81 11.12 12.89
CA THR A 57 -12.19 11.26 14.21
C THR A 57 -11.09 10.22 14.42
N VAL A 58 -9.83 10.67 14.52
CA VAL A 58 -8.66 9.79 14.43
C VAL A 58 -8.53 8.76 15.54
N ASN A 59 -8.91 9.13 16.76
CA ASN A 59 -8.83 8.30 17.96
C ASN A 59 -10.15 7.57 18.27
N HIS A 60 -11.14 7.63 17.38
CA HIS A 60 -12.42 6.96 17.59
C HIS A 60 -12.36 5.50 17.10
N HIS A 61 -12.44 4.53 18.02
CA HIS A 61 -12.30 3.11 17.69
C HIS A 61 -13.25 2.61 16.60
N SER A 62 -14.49 3.11 16.54
CA SER A 62 -15.46 2.72 15.51
C SER A 62 -15.20 3.30 14.12
N ARG A 63 -14.18 4.16 13.92
CA ARG A 63 -13.91 4.75 12.60
C ARG A 63 -13.62 3.69 11.53
N ILE A 64 -13.05 2.56 11.93
CA ILE A 64 -12.76 1.40 11.07
C ILE A 64 -13.98 0.73 10.44
N HIS A 65 -15.19 1.01 10.93
CA HIS A 65 -16.42 0.47 10.34
C HIS A 65 -16.91 1.29 9.16
N TYR A 66 -16.27 2.43 8.89
CA TYR A 66 -16.64 3.34 7.80
C TYR A 66 -15.67 3.14 6.63
N PRO A 67 -16.16 2.98 5.39
CA PRO A 67 -15.33 2.70 4.22
C PRO A 67 -14.16 3.67 4.03
N GLN A 68 -14.34 4.94 4.42
CA GLN A 68 -13.33 6.00 4.34
C GLN A 68 -12.11 5.75 5.23
N ALA A 69 -12.21 4.85 6.20
CA ALA A 69 -11.17 4.52 7.18
C ALA A 69 -10.86 3.01 7.23
N GLN A 70 -11.25 2.24 6.22
CA GLN A 70 -10.95 0.81 6.07
C GLN A 70 -9.65 0.56 5.29
N THR A 71 -8.63 1.37 5.56
CA THR A 71 -7.32 1.24 4.95
C THR A 71 -6.25 1.27 6.04
N LEU A 72 -5.26 0.38 5.93
CA LEU A 72 -4.09 0.40 6.79
C LEU A 72 -3.29 1.66 6.51
N ARG A 73 -3.23 2.57 7.49
CA ARG A 73 -2.55 3.86 7.33
C ARG A 73 -2.23 4.52 8.66
N LEU A 74 -1.19 5.35 8.64
CA LEU A 74 -0.94 6.36 9.65
C LEU A 74 -1.83 7.58 9.40
N THR A 75 -2.23 8.28 10.45
CA THR A 75 -3.01 9.50 10.34
C THR A 75 -2.12 10.70 10.08
N SER A 76 -2.64 11.67 9.32
CA SER A 76 -1.93 12.90 8.97
C SER A 76 -2.87 14.10 9.04
N SER A 77 -2.41 15.21 9.61
CA SER A 77 -3.14 16.48 9.65
C SER A 77 -3.52 17.02 8.27
N ASN A 78 -2.87 16.52 7.21
CA ASN A 78 -3.01 17.03 5.85
C ASN A 78 -4.05 16.26 5.03
N THR A 79 -4.78 15.32 5.64
CA THR A 79 -5.80 14.54 4.93
C THR A 79 -7.20 14.96 5.37
N ASP A 80 -8.12 15.02 4.41
CA ASP A 80 -9.54 15.26 4.69
C ASP A 80 -10.19 14.10 5.47
N LEU A 81 -9.50 12.96 5.59
CA LEU A 81 -9.95 11.78 6.33
C LEU A 81 -9.59 11.81 7.82
N ASP A 82 -8.64 12.67 8.21
CA ASP A 82 -8.13 12.80 9.58
C ASP A 82 -8.37 14.22 10.09
N LEU A 83 -9.64 14.61 10.16
CA LEU A 83 -10.03 15.97 10.49
C LEU A 83 -10.13 16.21 11.99
N LEU A 84 -10.53 15.21 12.78
CA LEU A 84 -11.02 15.40 14.15
C LEU A 84 -10.27 14.55 15.17
N TYR A 85 -10.20 15.04 16.40
CA TYR A 85 -9.74 14.30 17.57
C TYR A 85 -10.81 14.37 18.66
N SER A 86 -11.19 13.23 19.24
CA SER A 86 -12.15 13.19 20.34
C SER A 86 -11.49 13.54 21.65
N VAL A 87 -12.09 14.49 22.37
CA VAL A 87 -11.73 14.85 23.76
C VAL A 87 -12.69 14.22 24.78
N GLY A 88 -13.56 13.30 24.33
CA GLY A 88 -14.54 12.60 25.16
C GLY A 88 -15.92 13.28 25.22
N LYS A 89 -16.91 12.55 25.77
CA LYS A 89 -18.30 13.03 26.00
C LYS A 89 -18.96 13.68 24.76
N GLY A 90 -18.69 13.16 23.56
CA GLY A 90 -19.27 13.69 22.31
C GLY A 90 -18.73 15.05 21.85
N HIS A 91 -17.52 15.41 22.32
CA HIS A 91 -16.80 16.61 21.90
C HIS A 91 -15.58 16.25 21.05
N VAL A 92 -15.26 17.12 20.10
CA VAL A 92 -14.13 16.99 19.17
C VAL A 92 -13.41 18.32 19.00
N VAL A 93 -12.13 18.24 18.69
CA VAL A 93 -11.27 19.34 18.23
C VAL A 93 -10.76 19.01 16.83
N LYS A 94 -10.24 20.02 16.12
CA LYS A 94 -9.48 19.77 14.89
C LYS A 94 -8.25 18.93 15.23
N TYR A 95 -8.03 17.86 14.49
CA TYR A 95 -6.86 17.02 14.65
C TYR A 95 -5.61 17.78 14.23
N ASP A 96 -4.57 17.60 15.03
CA ASP A 96 -3.23 18.14 14.82
C ASP A 96 -2.25 17.09 15.32
N VAL A 97 -1.49 16.48 14.41
CA VAL A 97 -0.47 15.46 14.70
C VAL A 97 0.53 15.95 15.76
N ASN A 98 0.91 17.23 15.76
CA ASN A 98 1.92 17.75 16.70
C ASN A 98 1.40 17.81 18.14
N VAL A 99 0.08 17.94 18.30
CA VAL A 99 -0.58 18.05 19.62
C VAL A 99 -1.12 16.69 20.08
N HIS A 100 -1.67 15.91 19.16
CA HIS A 100 -2.46 14.71 19.45
C HIS A 100 -1.73 13.39 19.14
N GLY A 101 -0.51 13.48 18.60
CA GLY A 101 0.29 12.35 18.14
C GLY A 101 -0.24 11.72 16.85
N ILE A 102 0.58 10.88 16.22
CA ILE A 102 0.17 10.07 15.06
C ILE A 102 -0.71 8.93 15.58
N TRP A 103 -1.78 8.59 14.86
CA TRP A 103 -2.64 7.43 15.12
C TRP A 103 -2.51 6.47 13.95
N GLU A 104 -2.78 5.20 14.18
CA GLU A 104 -2.71 4.18 13.13
C GLU A 104 -3.98 3.33 13.10
N ILE A 105 -4.39 3.00 11.86
CA ILE A 105 -5.36 1.96 11.58
C ILE A 105 -4.57 0.69 11.24
N PHE A 106 -4.71 -0.34 12.06
CA PHE A 106 -3.95 -1.58 11.95
C PHE A 106 -4.86 -2.79 11.82
N GLU A 107 -4.34 -3.88 11.25
CA GLU A 107 -5.04 -5.16 11.18
C GLU A 107 -4.73 -5.99 12.43
N LYS A 108 -5.77 -6.33 13.21
CA LYS A 108 -5.66 -7.24 14.38
C LYS A 108 -5.59 -8.69 13.95
N SER A 109 -6.38 -9.04 12.94
CA SER A 109 -6.51 -10.37 12.32
C SER A 109 -7.14 -10.18 10.93
N PRO A 110 -7.12 -11.18 10.03
CA PRO A 110 -7.61 -11.02 8.66
C PRO A 110 -8.99 -10.33 8.61
N SER A 111 -9.05 -9.16 7.96
CA SER A 111 -10.25 -8.32 7.81
C SER A 111 -10.83 -7.72 9.11
N VAL A 112 -10.08 -7.72 10.21
CA VAL A 112 -10.47 -7.11 11.49
C VAL A 112 -9.49 -5.99 11.82
N PHE A 113 -9.98 -4.75 11.77
CA PHE A 113 -9.17 -3.56 11.99
C PHE A 113 -9.20 -3.06 13.45
N GLY A 114 -8.25 -2.21 13.78
CA GLY A 114 -8.12 -1.52 15.06
C GLY A 114 -7.59 -0.10 14.88
N VAL A 115 -7.74 0.71 15.92
CA VAL A 115 -7.18 2.06 16.01
C VAL A 115 -6.33 2.12 17.27
N ARG A 116 -5.09 2.60 17.16
CA ARG A 116 -4.23 2.90 18.31
C ARG A 116 -3.42 4.18 18.07
N LEU A 117 -2.99 4.82 19.14
CA LEU A 117 -1.97 5.86 19.06
C LEU A 117 -0.71 5.20 18.50
N TYR A 118 -0.16 5.74 17.41
CA TYR A 118 1.14 5.34 16.92
C TYR A 118 2.18 5.86 17.92
N THR A 119 2.68 4.95 18.73
CA THR A 119 3.88 5.18 19.52
C THR A 119 5.06 4.98 18.59
N GLU A 120 6.04 5.89 18.64
CA GLU A 120 7.35 5.66 18.01
C GLU A 120 7.77 4.21 18.22
N ASN A 121 8.33 3.59 17.18
CA ASN A 121 8.99 2.31 17.38
C ASN A 121 10.14 2.57 18.38
N ASP A 122 9.96 2.11 19.62
CA ASP A 122 10.99 2.11 20.67
C ASP A 122 12.26 1.33 20.23
N SER A 123 12.15 0.57 19.15
CA SER A 123 13.22 -0.23 18.59
C SER A 123 13.02 -0.49 17.09
N ALA A 124 14.08 -0.27 16.32
CA ALA A 124 14.18 -0.68 14.93
C ALA A 124 15.47 -1.49 14.73
N PHE A 125 15.45 -2.41 13.77
CA PHE A 125 16.55 -3.32 13.52
C PHE A 125 16.94 -3.35 12.05
N LEU A 126 18.24 -3.41 11.80
CA LEU A 126 18.82 -3.53 10.47
C LEU A 126 19.24 -4.99 10.24
N PHE A 127 18.62 -5.63 9.26
CA PHE A 127 18.93 -6.97 8.81
C PHE A 127 19.73 -6.92 7.51
N THR A 128 20.64 -7.86 7.33
CA THR A 128 21.55 -7.85 6.17
C THR A 128 21.32 -9.05 5.26
N TRP A 129 21.40 -8.79 3.96
CA TRP A 129 21.49 -9.82 2.95
C TRP A 129 22.76 -9.65 2.10
N ASN A 130 23.48 -10.75 1.91
CA ASN A 130 24.65 -10.83 1.03
C ASN A 130 24.41 -11.96 0.02
N PRO A 131 24.12 -11.65 -1.26
CA PRO A 131 23.78 -12.65 -2.28
C PRO A 131 24.94 -13.59 -2.59
N LYS A 132 26.20 -13.21 -2.30
CA LYS A 132 27.37 -14.09 -2.50
C LYS A 132 27.52 -15.13 -1.40
N LYS A 133 26.97 -14.87 -0.21
CA LYS A 133 27.08 -15.77 0.96
C LYS A 133 25.82 -16.58 1.18
N TRP A 134 24.65 -15.99 0.95
CA TRP A 134 23.36 -16.59 1.28
C TRP A 134 22.44 -16.62 0.06
N ASN A 135 22.07 -17.84 -0.33
CA ASN A 135 21.15 -18.09 -1.42
C ASN A 135 19.70 -17.82 -0.96
N TRP A 136 19.25 -16.58 -1.14
CA TRP A 136 17.85 -16.18 -0.96
C TRP A 136 17.28 -15.84 -2.33
N ASN A 137 16.19 -16.52 -2.70
CA ASN A 137 15.47 -16.24 -3.94
C ASN A 137 14.63 -14.97 -3.77
N ILE A 138 15.25 -13.82 -4.03
CA ILE A 138 14.64 -12.51 -3.85
C ILE A 138 13.51 -12.29 -4.85
N GLU A 139 13.61 -12.82 -6.07
CA GLU A 139 12.56 -12.75 -7.08
C GLU A 139 11.28 -13.38 -6.54
N LYS A 140 11.35 -14.63 -6.09
CA LYS A 140 10.21 -15.34 -5.48
C LYS A 140 9.67 -14.61 -4.26
N ALA A 141 10.54 -14.06 -3.41
CA ALA A 141 10.11 -13.31 -2.24
C ALA A 141 9.33 -12.05 -2.60
N THR A 142 9.78 -11.29 -3.61
CA THR A 142 9.06 -10.12 -4.10
C THR A 142 7.74 -10.48 -4.76
N GLU A 143 7.69 -11.61 -5.47
CA GLU A 143 6.47 -12.12 -6.08
C GLU A 143 5.44 -12.55 -5.03
N GLU A 144 5.85 -13.32 -4.02
CA GLU A 144 4.98 -13.73 -2.92
C GLU A 144 4.41 -12.53 -2.16
N LEU A 145 5.25 -11.51 -1.93
CA LEU A 145 4.80 -10.26 -1.32
C LEU A 145 3.77 -9.53 -2.20
N GLN A 146 4.00 -9.44 -3.51
CA GLN A 146 3.09 -8.79 -4.45
C GLN A 146 1.76 -9.53 -4.59
N ASP A 147 1.81 -10.87 -4.62
CA ASP A 147 0.63 -11.70 -4.86
C ASP A 147 -0.26 -11.83 -3.61
N SER A 148 0.35 -11.93 -2.43
CA SER A 148 -0.38 -12.18 -1.18
C SER A 148 -0.45 -10.99 -0.22
N GLY A 149 0.29 -9.91 -0.52
CA GLY A 149 0.45 -8.76 0.37
C GLY A 149 1.33 -9.04 1.58
N ARG A 150 1.90 -10.24 1.71
CA ARG A 150 2.73 -10.64 2.86
C ARG A 150 3.87 -11.55 2.42
N TYR A 151 5.05 -11.33 2.98
CA TYR A 151 6.14 -12.27 2.83
C TYR A 151 6.86 -12.45 4.16
N LYS A 152 6.79 -13.68 4.69
CA LYS A 152 7.42 -14.04 5.95
C LYS A 152 8.62 -14.92 5.72
N THR A 153 9.75 -14.52 6.30
CA THR A 153 10.94 -15.36 6.26
C THR A 153 11.75 -15.25 7.54
N ARG A 154 12.57 -16.25 7.76
CA ARG A 154 13.42 -16.39 8.94
C ARG A 154 14.75 -15.68 8.72
N TRP A 155 15.20 -14.93 9.73
CA TRP A 155 16.48 -14.25 9.69
C TRP A 155 17.25 -14.35 10.99
N ILE A 156 18.59 -14.32 10.90
CA ILE A 156 19.45 -14.24 12.08
C ILE A 156 19.30 -12.86 12.73
N CYS A 157 19.11 -12.85 14.05
CA CYS A 157 18.96 -11.65 14.87
C CYS A 157 20.05 -11.56 15.94
N SER A 158 21.01 -10.66 15.75
CA SER A 158 22.09 -10.43 16.72
C SER A 158 21.57 -9.77 18.00
N SER A 159 20.66 -8.80 17.87
CA SER A 159 20.02 -8.08 18.97
C SER A 159 18.83 -8.83 19.60
N HIS A 160 18.88 -10.16 19.65
CA HIS A 160 17.84 -11.04 20.19
C HIS A 160 17.37 -10.71 21.62
N ARG A 161 18.16 -9.99 22.42
CA ARG A 161 17.76 -9.61 23.79
C ARG A 161 16.78 -8.45 23.84
N SER A 162 16.78 -7.59 22.82
CA SER A 162 15.90 -6.42 22.73
C SER A 162 14.80 -6.58 21.67
N ALA A 163 14.99 -7.48 20.72
CA ALA A 163 14.04 -7.73 19.64
C ALA A 163 12.76 -8.43 20.14
N LYS A 164 11.60 -7.88 19.77
CA LYS A 164 10.26 -8.39 20.08
C LYS A 164 9.34 -8.30 18.85
N PRO A 165 8.28 -9.13 18.79
CA PRO A 165 7.25 -8.98 17.77
C PRO A 165 6.69 -7.55 17.69
N GLY A 166 6.52 -7.03 16.48
CA GLY A 166 6.05 -5.67 16.21
C GLY A 166 7.17 -4.64 16.04
N ASP A 167 8.42 -4.95 16.38
CA ASP A 167 9.54 -4.03 16.15
C ASP A 167 9.81 -3.82 14.67
N ARG A 168 10.25 -2.59 14.33
CA ARG A 168 10.50 -2.18 12.95
C ARG A 168 11.74 -2.86 12.37
N VAL A 169 11.66 -3.22 11.10
CA VAL A 169 12.75 -3.86 10.35
C VAL A 169 13.06 -3.09 9.08
N PHE A 170 14.35 -2.91 8.81
CA PHE A 170 14.89 -2.56 7.50
C PHE A 170 15.86 -3.66 7.05
N ILE A 171 15.85 -4.00 5.75
CA ILE A 171 16.82 -4.92 5.16
C ILE A 171 17.75 -4.22 4.19
N ILE A 172 19.06 -4.44 4.36
CA ILE A 172 20.13 -3.83 3.57
C ILE A 172 20.92 -4.87 2.79
N LEU A 173 21.20 -4.55 1.52
CA LEU A 173 22.08 -5.31 0.66
C LEU A 173 23.53 -4.95 1.01
N VAL A 174 24.36 -5.97 1.27
CA VAL A 174 25.78 -5.81 1.57
C VAL A 174 26.65 -6.74 0.71
N GLY A 175 27.91 -6.35 0.48
CA GLY A 175 28.88 -7.17 -0.26
C GLY A 175 28.68 -7.20 -1.78
N SER A 176 27.86 -6.29 -2.31
CA SER A 176 27.62 -6.07 -3.74
C SER A 176 28.27 -4.75 -4.21
N LYS A 177 28.31 -4.51 -5.53
CA LYS A 177 28.76 -3.24 -6.12
C LYS A 177 27.79 -2.10 -5.78
N THR A 178 26.50 -2.42 -5.71
CA THR A 178 25.43 -1.56 -5.20
C THR A 178 25.04 -2.09 -3.82
N ASN A 179 25.00 -1.22 -2.81
CA ASN A 179 24.58 -1.56 -1.45
C ASN A 179 23.54 -0.53 -0.99
N GLY A 180 22.61 -0.96 -0.14
CA GLY A 180 21.53 -0.08 0.29
C GLY A 180 20.30 -0.80 0.83
N ILE A 181 19.40 -0.04 1.47
CA ILE A 181 18.14 -0.57 1.99
C ILE A 181 17.19 -0.84 0.83
N PHE A 182 16.58 -2.03 0.82
CA PHE A 182 15.69 -2.47 -0.25
C PHE A 182 14.38 -3.09 0.22
N GLY A 183 14.12 -3.04 1.52
CA GLY A 183 12.86 -3.46 2.07
C GLY A 183 12.70 -3.05 3.53
N SER A 184 11.45 -3.08 3.96
CA SER A 184 11.02 -2.80 5.32
C SER A 184 9.94 -3.80 5.75
N GLY A 185 9.78 -3.94 7.06
CA GLY A 185 8.93 -4.96 7.65
C GLY A 185 8.80 -4.81 9.16
N PHE A 186 8.33 -5.89 9.77
CA PHE A 186 8.21 -6.02 11.22
C PHE A 186 8.68 -7.40 11.68
N ILE A 187 9.22 -7.46 12.89
CA ILE A 187 9.48 -8.74 13.54
C ILE A 187 8.13 -9.43 13.84
N ALA A 188 7.98 -10.67 13.40
CA ALA A 188 6.75 -11.45 13.49
C ALA A 188 6.80 -12.58 14.52
N SER A 189 7.96 -12.85 15.12
CA SER A 189 8.13 -13.87 16.15
C SER A 189 9.06 -13.41 17.26
N VAL A 190 8.96 -14.07 18.41
CA VAL A 190 9.99 -13.95 19.45
C VAL A 190 11.32 -14.54 18.95
N PRO A 191 12.48 -14.07 19.43
CA PRO A 191 13.76 -14.66 19.08
C PRO A 191 13.91 -16.09 19.59
N GLU A 192 14.24 -17.00 18.68
CA GLU A 192 14.39 -18.44 18.96
C GLU A 192 15.81 -18.91 18.70
N LYS A 193 16.37 -19.68 19.63
CA LYS A 193 17.72 -20.26 19.49
C LYS A 193 17.69 -21.46 18.55
N SER A 194 18.64 -21.53 17.62
CA SER A 194 18.75 -22.62 16.66
C SER A 194 20.14 -22.67 16.03
N PHE A 195 20.34 -23.52 15.02
CA PHE A 195 21.61 -23.67 14.31
C PHE A 195 21.56 -23.06 12.90
N THR A 196 22.66 -22.43 12.51
CA THR A 196 22.88 -21.98 11.13
C THR A 196 23.24 -23.16 10.23
N LEU A 197 23.30 -22.93 8.91
CA LEU A 197 23.78 -23.92 7.94
C LEU A 197 25.22 -24.37 8.19
N GLU A 198 26.01 -23.57 8.91
CA GLU A 198 27.39 -23.89 9.32
C GLU A 198 27.46 -24.59 10.70
N ASN A 199 26.33 -25.09 11.23
CA ASN A 199 26.21 -25.70 12.56
C ASN A 199 26.66 -24.78 13.72
N LYS A 200 26.54 -23.45 13.56
CA LYS A 200 26.79 -22.49 14.64
C LYS A 200 25.48 -22.12 15.31
N GLU A 201 25.49 -22.00 16.63
CA GLU A 201 24.32 -21.53 17.37
C GLU A 201 24.06 -20.04 17.08
N ALA A 202 22.81 -19.69 16.81
CA ALA A 202 22.36 -18.33 16.58
C ALA A 202 20.89 -18.16 17.01
N TYR A 203 20.47 -16.90 17.18
CA TYR A 203 19.07 -16.55 17.41
C TYR A 203 18.43 -16.11 16.10
N PHE A 204 17.17 -16.50 15.92
CA PHE A 204 16.41 -16.21 14.71
C PHE A 204 15.06 -15.59 15.05
N VAL A 205 14.60 -14.72 14.16
CA VAL A 205 13.24 -14.19 14.17
C VAL A 205 12.58 -14.43 12.82
N GLN A 206 11.26 -14.50 12.79
CA GLN A 206 10.47 -14.32 11.57
C GLN A 206 10.33 -12.82 11.31
N ILE A 207 10.52 -12.40 10.07
CA ILE A 207 10.28 -11.03 9.60
C ILE A 207 9.11 -11.09 8.63
N ASP A 208 8.11 -10.25 8.84
CA ASP A 208 7.01 -10.00 7.90
C ASP A 208 7.33 -8.73 7.11
N PHE A 209 7.64 -8.88 5.83
CA PHE A 209 7.97 -7.76 4.95
C PHE A 209 6.69 -7.08 4.46
N GLU A 210 6.66 -5.75 4.57
CA GLU A 210 5.62 -4.90 3.97
C GLU A 210 6.06 -4.38 2.59
N ILE A 211 7.36 -4.12 2.43
CA ILE A 211 7.96 -3.55 1.24
C ILE A 211 9.22 -4.36 0.99
N LEU A 212 9.32 -4.88 -0.23
CA LEU A 212 10.49 -5.60 -0.70
C LEU A 212 10.56 -5.46 -2.20
N PHE A 213 11.73 -5.08 -2.71
CA PHE A 213 12.02 -5.09 -4.14
C PHE A 213 13.39 -5.72 -4.38
N ASN A 214 13.65 -6.14 -5.61
CA ASN A 214 14.91 -6.80 -5.94
C ASN A 214 16.04 -5.75 -6.08
N PRO A 215 17.01 -5.70 -5.14
CA PRO A 215 18.07 -4.68 -5.16
C PRO A 215 19.17 -4.97 -6.20
N LEU A 216 19.10 -6.11 -6.89
CA LEU A 216 20.03 -6.48 -7.96
C LEU A 216 19.58 -5.91 -9.31
N THR A 217 18.28 -5.65 -9.47
CA THR A 217 17.69 -5.10 -10.70
C THR A 217 17.18 -3.67 -10.52
N THR A 218 16.88 -3.28 -9.28
CA THR A 218 16.39 -1.95 -8.90
C THR A 218 17.41 -1.30 -7.98
N ASN A 219 17.67 0.00 -8.17
CA ASN A 219 18.53 0.73 -7.24
C ASN A 219 17.93 0.64 -5.84
N ALA A 220 18.73 0.36 -4.81
CA ALA A 220 18.34 0.42 -3.40
C ALA A 220 18.60 1.81 -2.82
N LEU A 221 18.07 2.13 -1.63
CA LEU A 221 18.41 3.35 -0.90
C LEU A 221 19.91 3.33 -0.55
N PRO A 222 20.75 4.15 -1.21
CA PRO A 222 22.19 3.91 -1.23
C PRO A 222 22.84 4.03 0.15
N THR A 223 23.76 3.11 0.45
CA THR A 223 24.53 3.16 1.71
C THR A 223 25.29 4.48 1.89
N SER A 224 25.78 5.10 0.82
CA SER A 224 26.47 6.40 0.89
C SER A 224 25.59 7.53 1.44
N LEU A 225 24.30 7.54 1.09
CA LEU A 225 23.34 8.51 1.63
C LEU A 225 23.07 8.23 3.11
N LEU A 226 22.96 6.95 3.48
CA LEU A 226 22.74 6.51 4.86
C LEU A 226 23.94 6.85 5.75
N GLU A 227 25.16 6.62 5.27
CA GLU A 227 26.40 6.97 5.99
C GLU A 227 26.54 8.47 6.18
N ASN A 228 26.15 9.27 5.19
CA ASN A 228 26.19 10.74 5.31
C ASN A 228 25.16 11.30 6.29
N LYS A 229 23.93 10.77 6.30
CA LYS A 229 22.85 11.26 7.18
C LYS A 229 22.89 10.66 8.59
N PHE A 230 23.43 9.45 8.73
CA PHE A 230 23.39 8.64 9.94
C PHE A 230 24.78 8.07 10.27
N GLU A 231 25.78 8.94 10.36
CA GLU A 231 27.22 8.62 10.47
C GLU A 231 27.57 7.64 11.59
N GLU A 232 26.78 7.67 12.66
CA GLU A 232 27.01 6.87 13.86
C GLU A 232 26.36 5.48 13.81
N GLN A 233 25.57 5.19 12.78
CA GLN A 233 24.93 3.89 12.54
C GLN A 233 25.83 3.00 11.69
N LEU A 234 25.88 1.71 12.01
CA LEU A 234 26.62 0.74 11.21
C LEU A 234 25.74 0.22 10.06
N TRP A 235 26.05 0.61 8.81
CA TRP A 235 25.27 0.23 7.63
C TRP A 235 25.82 -0.99 6.86
N SER A 236 27.05 -1.41 7.15
CA SER A 236 27.66 -2.64 6.60
C SER A 236 28.08 -3.62 7.71
N PRO A 237 27.15 -4.09 8.57
CA PRO A 237 27.52 -4.93 9.69
C PRO A 237 27.91 -6.35 9.25
N GLN A 238 28.81 -6.97 10.01
CA GLN A 238 29.23 -8.37 9.81
C GLN A 238 28.16 -9.38 10.26
N SER A 239 27.20 -8.95 11.08
CA SER A 239 26.10 -9.76 11.57
C SER A 239 24.75 -9.10 11.24
N SER A 240 23.71 -9.91 11.13
CA SER A 240 22.36 -9.43 10.80
C SER A 240 21.53 -9.16 12.06
N GLY A 241 20.54 -8.28 11.95
CA GLY A 241 19.60 -7.95 13.01
C GLY A 241 20.26 -7.17 14.14
N ILE A 242 21.02 -6.13 13.78
CA ILE A 242 21.59 -5.17 14.72
C ILE A 242 20.57 -4.08 15.02
N SER A 243 20.68 -3.43 16.18
CA SER A 243 19.79 -2.33 16.53
C SER A 243 20.13 -1.07 15.72
N ILE A 244 19.11 -0.36 15.28
CA ILE A 244 19.20 1.00 14.76
C ILE A 244 19.17 1.95 15.96
N LYS A 245 20.08 2.93 15.99
CA LYS A 245 20.14 3.89 17.09
C LYS A 245 18.82 4.66 17.19
N GLN A 246 18.28 4.77 18.42
CA GLN A 246 16.96 5.38 18.68
C GLN A 246 16.79 6.75 18.01
N LYS A 247 17.83 7.59 18.10
CA LYS A 247 17.84 8.95 17.52
C LYS A 247 17.67 9.00 15.99
N TYR A 248 17.89 7.88 15.29
CA TYR A 248 17.81 7.81 13.83
C TYR A 248 16.54 7.14 13.32
N ILE A 249 15.74 6.49 14.17
CA ILE A 249 14.61 5.67 13.72
C ILE A 249 13.62 6.50 12.88
N ASN A 250 13.16 7.63 13.41
CA ASN A 250 12.18 8.48 12.72
C ASN A 250 12.76 9.11 11.45
N GLN A 251 14.01 9.58 11.51
CA GLN A 251 14.67 10.21 10.36
C GLN A 251 14.94 9.20 9.26
N LEU A 252 15.28 7.96 9.61
CA LEU A 252 15.46 6.87 8.67
C LEU A 252 14.14 6.49 8.00
N GLU A 253 13.05 6.40 8.77
CA GLU A 253 11.71 6.15 8.22
C GLU A 253 11.33 7.24 7.20
N GLN A 254 11.59 8.50 7.52
CA GLN A 254 11.35 9.61 6.60
C GLN A 254 12.18 9.49 5.31
N VAL A 255 13.50 9.27 5.42
CA VAL A 255 14.38 9.10 4.26
C VAL A 255 13.97 7.89 3.42
N TRP A 256 13.54 6.81 4.07
CA TRP A 256 13.03 5.62 3.41
C TRP A 256 11.76 5.91 2.61
N LEU A 257 10.80 6.63 3.20
CA LEU A 257 9.56 7.04 2.53
C LEU A 257 9.85 7.96 1.34
N GLU A 258 10.66 9.00 1.51
CA GLU A 258 11.07 9.93 0.44
C GLU A 258 11.74 9.18 -0.74
N TYR A 259 12.61 8.24 -0.41
CA TYR A 259 13.27 7.39 -1.40
C TYR A 259 12.26 6.53 -2.17
N LEU A 260 11.33 5.88 -1.47
CA LEU A 260 10.33 5.04 -2.11
C LEU A 260 9.43 5.85 -3.05
N ILE A 261 9.00 7.05 -2.63
CA ILE A 261 8.20 7.98 -3.42
C ILE A 261 8.94 8.37 -4.70
N SER A 262 10.18 8.85 -4.57
CA SER A 262 10.97 9.40 -5.68
C SER A 262 11.36 8.35 -6.73
N HIS A 263 11.43 7.07 -6.36
CA HIS A 263 11.85 5.99 -7.24
C HIS A 263 10.69 5.16 -7.80
N GLY A 264 9.44 5.56 -7.53
CA GLY A 264 8.25 4.81 -7.98
C GLY A 264 8.17 3.40 -7.39
N ASN A 265 8.92 3.14 -6.31
CA ASN A 265 8.95 1.86 -5.59
C ASN A 265 7.81 1.76 -4.57
N ILE A 266 7.00 2.82 -4.44
CA ILE A 266 5.69 2.80 -3.83
C ILE A 266 4.67 2.37 -4.88
N PHE A 267 4.12 1.17 -4.73
CA PHE A 267 2.72 0.91 -5.09
C PHE A 267 1.88 0.85 -3.81
N ASN A 268 1.96 1.90 -3.00
CA ASN A 268 0.84 2.34 -2.20
C ASN A 268 0.12 3.42 -3.02
N PRO A 269 -1.13 3.21 -3.47
CA PRO A 269 -1.90 4.23 -4.20
C PRO A 269 -2.14 5.55 -3.46
N TYR A 270 -1.55 5.76 -2.27
CA TYR A 270 -1.81 6.89 -1.39
C TYR A 270 -0.60 7.75 -0.97
N TYR A 271 0.61 7.51 -1.50
CA TYR A 271 1.75 8.40 -1.24
C TYR A 271 2.09 9.20 -2.50
N LEU A 272 1.47 10.37 -2.65
CA LEU A 272 1.97 11.44 -3.53
C LEU A 272 2.56 12.54 -2.64
N PRO A 273 3.79 13.00 -2.88
CA PRO A 273 4.32 14.20 -2.24
C PRO A 273 3.56 15.39 -2.85
N ILE A 274 3.00 16.24 -1.99
CA ILE A 274 2.46 17.53 -2.43
C ILE A 274 3.62 18.50 -2.28
N ASP A 275 4.16 18.96 -3.42
CA ASP A 275 5.01 20.15 -3.44
C ASP A 275 4.14 21.39 -3.16
N GLU A 276 4.66 22.30 -2.35
CA GLU A 276 4.07 23.61 -2.10
C GLU A 276 4.16 24.43 -3.40
N ASP A 277 3.08 24.46 -4.20
CA ASP A 277 2.63 25.64 -4.93
C ASP A 277 1.30 25.34 -5.64
N GLU A 278 0.33 26.24 -5.45
CA GLU A 278 -0.99 26.19 -6.08
C GLU A 278 -0.90 26.16 -7.62
N ILE A 279 -1.55 25.17 -8.25
CA ILE A 279 -2.44 25.28 -9.42
C ILE A 279 -3.01 23.87 -9.69
N PHE A 280 -4.30 23.65 -9.40
CA PHE A 280 -4.99 22.44 -9.84
C PHE A 280 -5.35 22.56 -11.33
N ARG A 281 -4.68 21.78 -12.18
CA ARG A 281 -5.21 21.40 -13.49
C ARG A 281 -5.76 19.98 -13.39
N GLU A 282 -7.06 19.84 -13.59
CA GLU A 282 -7.72 18.56 -13.83
C GLU A 282 -7.05 17.88 -15.04
N GLY A 283 -6.63 16.63 -14.89
CA GLY A 283 -6.03 15.85 -15.99
C GLY A 283 -4.51 15.63 -15.95
N SER A 284 -3.84 15.67 -14.78
CA SER A 284 -2.50 15.08 -14.69
C SER A 284 -2.63 13.55 -14.77
N SER A 285 -2.21 13.00 -15.90
CA SER A 285 -2.18 11.58 -16.18
C SER A 285 -1.37 10.86 -15.10
N LEU A 286 -2.08 10.20 -14.18
CA LEU A 286 -1.52 9.11 -13.39
C LEU A 286 -1.00 8.08 -14.39
N LEU A 287 0.32 8.04 -14.55
CA LEU A 287 0.98 6.98 -15.28
C LEU A 287 0.85 5.72 -14.41
N VAL A 288 -0.28 5.02 -14.57
CA VAL A 288 -0.55 3.73 -13.96
C VAL A 288 0.41 2.73 -14.61
N VAL A 289 1.60 2.56 -14.03
CA VAL A 289 2.47 1.44 -14.39
C VAL A 289 1.86 0.18 -13.79
N SER A 290 1.06 -0.51 -14.59
CA SER A 290 0.66 -1.90 -14.35
C SER A 290 1.90 -2.77 -14.17
N THR A 291 2.23 -3.13 -12.93
CA THR A 291 3.19 -4.22 -12.63
C THR A 291 2.45 -5.50 -12.23
N ARG A 292 1.51 -5.93 -13.09
CA ARG A 292 1.15 -7.36 -13.18
C ARG A 292 1.66 -7.89 -14.50
N TYR A 293 2.71 -8.71 -14.43
CA TYR A 293 3.05 -9.70 -15.45
C TYR A 293 3.24 -9.20 -16.90
N GLU A 294 4.27 -8.39 -17.12
CA GLU A 294 4.92 -8.33 -18.44
C GLU A 294 6.42 -8.65 -18.28
N ARG A 295 6.74 -9.86 -17.82
CA ARG A 295 8.15 -10.27 -17.64
C ARG A 295 8.85 -10.65 -18.95
N ASN A 296 8.13 -10.74 -20.08
CA ASN A 296 8.74 -10.99 -21.38
C ASN A 296 8.01 -10.20 -22.49
N ARG A 297 8.62 -9.07 -22.89
CA ARG A 297 8.12 -8.21 -23.99
C ARG A 297 7.95 -8.99 -25.29
N ASP A 298 8.79 -9.99 -25.55
CA ASP A 298 8.73 -10.79 -26.77
C ASP A 298 7.53 -11.76 -26.76
N ALA A 299 7.23 -12.35 -25.60
CA ALA A 299 6.07 -13.23 -25.46
C ALA A 299 4.76 -12.45 -25.61
N ARG A 300 4.68 -11.24 -25.05
CA ARG A 300 3.56 -10.32 -25.28
C ARG A 300 3.42 -9.96 -26.76
N GLY A 301 4.53 -9.54 -27.39
CA GLY A 301 4.55 -9.17 -28.80
C GLY A 301 4.01 -10.29 -29.70
N ARG A 302 4.47 -11.53 -29.48
CA ARG A 302 4.01 -12.70 -30.23
C ARG A 302 2.55 -13.08 -29.97
N CYS A 303 2.07 -12.92 -28.73
CA CYS A 303 0.65 -13.13 -28.40
C CYS A 303 -0.23 -12.14 -29.16
N ILE A 304 0.16 -10.86 -29.19
CA ILE A 304 -0.58 -9.79 -29.85
C ILE A 304 -0.50 -9.92 -31.37
N GLU A 305 0.66 -10.29 -31.91
CA GLU A 305 0.83 -10.56 -33.35
C GLU A 305 -0.11 -11.68 -33.83
N PHE A 306 -0.36 -12.69 -32.99
CA PHE A 306 -1.24 -13.81 -33.31
C PHE A 306 -2.74 -13.52 -33.06
N TYR A 307 -3.10 -12.97 -31.90
CA TYR A 307 -4.50 -12.79 -31.47
C TYR A 307 -5.08 -11.40 -31.74
N GLY A 308 -4.22 -10.40 -32.03
CA GLY A 308 -4.62 -9.01 -32.16
C GLY A 308 -4.92 -8.31 -30.82
N TYR A 309 -5.58 -7.16 -30.92
CA TYR A 309 -5.84 -6.24 -29.79
C TYR A 309 -7.27 -6.31 -29.23
N SER A 310 -8.08 -7.26 -29.71
CA SER A 310 -9.45 -7.43 -29.21
C SER A 310 -9.46 -8.29 -27.95
N CYS A 311 -10.20 -7.86 -26.93
CA CYS A 311 -10.33 -8.59 -25.67
C CYS A 311 -10.95 -9.97 -25.90
N ALA A 312 -10.26 -11.03 -25.50
CA ALA A 312 -10.72 -12.41 -25.65
C ALA A 312 -11.98 -12.74 -24.82
N VAL A 313 -12.39 -11.87 -23.89
CA VAL A 313 -13.55 -12.06 -23.00
C VAL A 313 -14.76 -11.25 -23.47
N CYS A 314 -14.61 -9.95 -23.70
CA CYS A 314 -15.72 -9.04 -23.98
C CYS A 314 -15.70 -8.41 -25.38
N ASP A 315 -14.77 -8.85 -26.23
CA ASP A 315 -14.54 -8.38 -27.61
C ASP A 315 -14.21 -6.88 -27.75
N LEU A 316 -14.04 -6.17 -26.63
CA LEU A 316 -13.62 -4.76 -26.65
C LEU A 316 -12.27 -4.62 -27.34
N ASN A 317 -12.25 -3.83 -28.41
CA ASN A 317 -11.04 -3.32 -29.05
C ASN A 317 -10.92 -1.83 -28.76
N PHE A 318 -9.80 -1.41 -28.17
CA PHE A 318 -9.62 -0.03 -27.75
C PHE A 318 -9.43 0.93 -28.93
N SER A 319 -8.81 0.48 -30.01
CA SER A 319 -8.64 1.29 -31.22
C SER A 319 -9.99 1.53 -31.90
N ASP A 320 -10.84 0.50 -31.98
CA ASP A 320 -12.17 0.64 -32.61
C ASP A 320 -13.11 1.50 -31.77
N THR A 321 -13.01 1.41 -30.43
CA THR A 321 -13.92 2.10 -29.50
C THR A 321 -13.48 3.53 -29.21
N TYR A 322 -12.17 3.76 -29.02
CA TYR A 322 -11.61 5.02 -28.55
C TYR A 322 -10.75 5.72 -29.62
N GLY A 323 -10.59 5.15 -30.81
CA GLY A 323 -9.76 5.71 -31.88
C GLY A 323 -8.26 5.63 -31.56
N GLU A 324 -7.48 6.57 -32.09
CA GLU A 324 -6.00 6.55 -32.00
C GLU A 324 -5.45 6.46 -30.58
N ILE A 325 -6.14 7.00 -29.57
CA ILE A 325 -5.68 6.92 -28.15
C ILE A 325 -5.78 5.51 -27.57
N GLY A 326 -6.59 4.63 -28.19
CA GLY A 326 -6.72 3.23 -27.81
C GLY A 326 -5.83 2.29 -28.63
N LYS A 327 -5.01 2.83 -29.53
CA LYS A 327 -4.12 2.05 -30.38
C LYS A 327 -3.08 1.31 -29.54
N ASP A 328 -2.85 0.05 -29.89
CA ASP A 328 -1.90 -0.87 -29.23
C ASP A 328 -2.16 -1.12 -27.72
N PHE A 329 -3.32 -0.71 -27.20
CA PHE A 329 -3.65 -0.79 -25.78
C PHE A 329 -4.49 -2.03 -25.46
N ILE A 330 -3.83 -3.06 -24.92
CA ILE A 330 -4.46 -4.27 -24.38
C ILE A 330 -3.54 -4.92 -23.34
N HIS A 331 -4.10 -5.59 -22.34
CA HIS A 331 -3.33 -6.40 -21.38
C HIS A 331 -3.26 -7.86 -21.86
N VAL A 332 -2.31 -8.64 -21.36
CA VAL A 332 -2.18 -10.08 -21.67
C VAL A 332 -2.30 -10.90 -20.39
N HIS A 333 -3.25 -11.84 -20.39
CA HIS A 333 -3.52 -12.75 -19.27
C HIS A 333 -2.92 -14.13 -19.52
N HIS A 334 -2.40 -14.77 -18.47
CA HIS A 334 -1.89 -16.14 -18.53
C HIS A 334 -3.01 -17.13 -18.20
N LEU A 335 -3.25 -18.10 -19.09
CA LEU A 335 -4.25 -19.15 -18.91
C LEU A 335 -3.84 -20.22 -17.90
N THR A 336 -2.54 -20.38 -17.67
CA THR A 336 -1.95 -21.31 -16.70
C THR A 336 -1.13 -20.55 -15.67
N THR A 337 -1.42 -20.76 -14.39
CA THR A 337 -0.67 -20.11 -13.30
C THR A 337 0.57 -20.91 -12.94
N LEU A 338 1.61 -20.26 -12.40
CA LEU A 338 2.84 -20.97 -11.94
C LEU A 338 2.56 -21.98 -10.82
N ALA A 339 1.43 -21.83 -10.11
CA ALA A 339 0.97 -22.77 -9.09
C ALA A 339 0.60 -24.14 -9.68
N ASP A 340 0.07 -24.18 -10.92
CA ASP A 340 -0.38 -25.41 -11.58
C ASP A 340 0.79 -26.31 -12.04
N ASN A 341 1.99 -25.75 -12.18
CA ASN A 341 3.20 -26.46 -12.64
C ASN A 341 4.19 -26.83 -11.51
N GLY A 342 3.73 -26.81 -10.24
CA GLY A 342 4.55 -27.22 -9.09
C GLY A 342 5.77 -26.32 -8.84
N GLY A 343 5.71 -25.04 -9.24
CA GLY A 343 6.75 -24.05 -8.95
C GLY A 343 8.04 -24.17 -9.78
N LYS A 344 8.02 -24.82 -10.95
CA LYS A 344 9.13 -24.79 -11.91
C LYS A 344 8.93 -23.66 -12.93
N SER A 345 10.03 -23.00 -13.31
CA SER A 345 10.07 -22.12 -14.48
C SER A 345 9.61 -22.91 -15.71
N TYR A 346 8.50 -22.53 -16.33
CA TYR A 346 8.05 -23.09 -17.60
C TYR A 346 8.25 -22.07 -18.72
N ASN A 347 8.57 -22.56 -19.92
CA ASN A 347 8.62 -21.72 -21.11
C ASN A 347 7.19 -21.33 -21.47
N VAL A 348 6.84 -20.06 -21.29
CA VAL A 348 5.55 -19.51 -21.70
C VAL A 348 5.45 -19.59 -23.23
N ASN A 349 4.46 -20.33 -23.72
CA ASN A 349 4.08 -20.34 -25.13
C ASN A 349 3.12 -19.17 -25.39
N PRO A 350 3.52 -18.15 -26.18
CA PRO A 350 2.71 -16.97 -26.43
C PRO A 350 1.35 -17.24 -27.06
N ILE A 351 1.19 -18.38 -27.72
CA ILE A 351 -0.05 -18.76 -28.41
C ILE A 351 -0.92 -19.61 -27.49
N ASN A 352 -0.35 -20.57 -26.77
CA ASN A 352 -1.14 -21.51 -25.98
C ASN A 352 -1.46 -20.99 -24.57
N ASP A 353 -0.57 -20.20 -23.98
CA ASP A 353 -0.62 -19.89 -22.55
C ASP A 353 -1.08 -18.45 -22.28
N LEU A 354 -1.19 -17.61 -23.32
CA LEU A 354 -1.50 -16.19 -23.20
C LEU A 354 -2.75 -15.80 -23.98
N ARG A 355 -3.54 -14.85 -23.47
CA ARG A 355 -4.66 -14.24 -24.19
C ARG A 355 -4.74 -12.72 -23.97
N PRO A 356 -5.03 -11.93 -25.01
CA PRO A 356 -5.31 -10.51 -24.85
C PRO A 356 -6.63 -10.29 -24.11
N VAL A 357 -6.64 -9.42 -23.10
CA VAL A 357 -7.82 -9.05 -22.33
C VAL A 357 -7.80 -7.57 -21.97
N CYS A 358 -8.97 -6.94 -21.85
CA CYS A 358 -9.04 -5.54 -21.40
C CYS A 358 -8.73 -5.42 -19.90
N PRO A 359 -8.31 -4.24 -19.39
CA PRO A 359 -7.98 -4.05 -17.98
C PRO A 359 -9.10 -4.45 -17.02
N ASN A 360 -10.37 -4.19 -17.39
CA ASN A 360 -11.52 -4.56 -16.57
C ASN A 360 -11.72 -6.08 -16.50
N CYS A 361 -11.68 -6.78 -17.64
CA CYS A 361 -11.78 -8.24 -17.65
C CYS A 361 -10.58 -8.88 -16.97
N HIS A 362 -9.38 -8.32 -17.14
CA HIS A 362 -8.18 -8.79 -16.47
C HIS A 362 -8.32 -8.73 -14.94
N ALA A 363 -8.83 -7.62 -14.41
CA ALA A 363 -9.12 -7.49 -12.99
C ALA A 363 -10.14 -8.55 -12.53
N MET A 364 -11.20 -8.77 -13.30
CA MET A 364 -12.25 -9.75 -12.97
C MET A 364 -11.75 -11.21 -12.99
N LEU A 365 -10.87 -11.59 -13.92
CA LEU A 365 -10.29 -12.94 -13.95
C LEU A 365 -9.52 -13.26 -12.64
N HIS A 366 -8.91 -12.25 -12.02
CA HIS A 366 -8.13 -12.39 -10.79
C HIS A 366 -8.93 -12.15 -9.49
N THR A 367 -10.26 -12.18 -9.54
CA THR A 367 -11.11 -12.07 -8.34
C THR A 367 -11.20 -13.36 -7.52
N SER A 368 -10.69 -14.48 -8.04
CA SER A 368 -10.64 -15.78 -7.35
C SER A 368 -9.25 -16.42 -7.48
N ASN A 369 -8.98 -17.42 -6.63
CA ASN A 369 -7.74 -18.20 -6.65
C ASN A 369 -8.07 -19.72 -6.60
N PRO A 370 -7.77 -20.49 -7.65
CA PRO A 370 -7.14 -20.09 -8.92
C PRO A 370 -7.98 -19.07 -9.72
N PRO A 371 -7.37 -18.26 -10.62
CA PRO A 371 -8.09 -17.31 -11.46
C PRO A 371 -9.25 -17.95 -12.24
N LEU A 372 -10.29 -17.16 -12.52
CA LEU A 372 -11.38 -17.61 -13.37
C LEU A 372 -10.86 -17.89 -14.78
N THR A 373 -11.42 -18.90 -15.45
CA THR A 373 -11.14 -19.10 -16.87
C THR A 373 -11.86 -18.04 -17.69
N ILE A 374 -11.34 -17.78 -18.90
CA ILE A 374 -11.98 -16.88 -19.86
C ILE A 374 -13.42 -17.30 -20.15
N ASP A 375 -13.68 -18.60 -20.29
CA ASP A 375 -15.01 -19.13 -20.60
C ASP A 375 -16.00 -18.87 -19.46
N VAL A 376 -15.56 -19.04 -18.20
CA VAL A 376 -16.39 -18.72 -17.03
C VAL A 376 -16.72 -17.24 -16.98
N LEU A 377 -15.75 -16.35 -17.24
CA LEU A 377 -16.01 -14.92 -17.24
C LEU A 377 -16.92 -14.49 -18.41
N LYS A 378 -16.82 -15.16 -19.57
CA LYS A 378 -17.75 -14.97 -20.70
C LYS A 378 -19.17 -15.34 -20.32
N GLU A 379 -19.38 -16.47 -19.65
CA GLU A 379 -20.70 -16.89 -19.19
C GLU A 379 -21.31 -15.88 -18.21
N ILE A 380 -20.52 -15.40 -17.24
CA ILE A 380 -20.95 -14.36 -16.28
C ILE A 380 -21.37 -13.08 -17.01
N LEU A 381 -20.60 -12.65 -18.01
CA LEU A 381 -20.95 -11.47 -18.82
C LEU A 381 -22.21 -11.70 -19.66
N CYS A 382 -22.39 -12.89 -20.24
CA CYS A 382 -23.59 -13.20 -21.02
C CYS A 382 -24.86 -13.26 -20.15
N GLN A 383 -24.75 -13.75 -18.92
CA GLN A 383 -25.87 -13.83 -17.98
C GLN A 383 -26.30 -12.47 -17.42
N ASN A 384 -25.37 -11.51 -17.31
CA ASN A 384 -25.60 -10.21 -16.69
C ASN A 384 -25.63 -9.02 -17.65
N LYS A 385 -25.43 -9.24 -18.96
CA LYS A 385 -25.69 -8.22 -19.98
C LYS A 385 -27.20 -7.96 -20.05
N ILE A 386 -27.65 -6.91 -19.37
CA ILE A 386 -28.90 -6.24 -19.69
C ILE A 386 -28.67 -5.52 -21.03
N ASN A 387 -29.43 -5.89 -22.05
CA ASN A 387 -29.42 -5.23 -23.38
C ASN A 387 -29.56 -3.71 -23.26
#